data_AF-A0A976KMI0-F1
#
_entry.id   AF-A0A976KMI0-F1
#
_cell.length_a   1.000
_cell.length_b   1.000
_cell.length_c   1.000
_cell.angle_alpha   90.00
_cell.angle_beta   90.00
_cell.angle_gamma   90.00
#
_symmetry.space_group_name_H-M   'P 1'
#
loop_
_entity.id
_entity.type
_entity.pdbx_description
1 polymer ?
#
loop_
_entity_poly.entity_id
_entity_poly.type
_entity_poly.pdbx_seq_one_letter_code
_entity_poly.pdbx_strand_id
1 'polypeptide(L)'
;MQQNAPFIEFFKTGLKTGAFEDLIQSIREPLEQHGIRTGAYSIHIPTPMMCLWTDWQRSRFLKRAKDYEAVLVLGCDSATYTVQEVLKDTECQVISGMRMIGTTNATLKFRFPLKVELEMNSVLKNDSSQQHNLVD
;
A
#
# COMPACT_ATOMS: atom_id res chain seq x y z
N MET A 1 8.40 14.86 9.27
CA MET A 1 7.24 15.34 8.48
C MET A 1 7.79 16.05 7.24
N GLN A 2 7.84 15.38 6.10
CA GLN A 2 8.13 16.04 4.82
C GLN A 2 6.78 16.46 4.23
N GLN A 3 6.34 17.66 4.58
CA GLN A 3 5.28 18.35 3.85
C GLN A 3 5.93 18.93 2.59
N ASN A 4 5.30 18.77 1.43
CA ASN A 4 5.63 19.36 0.11
C ASN A 4 6.34 18.48 -0.95
N ALA A 5 6.37 17.15 -0.81
CA ALA A 5 6.71 16.28 -1.95
C ALA A 5 5.43 15.93 -2.74
N PRO A 6 5.43 16.00 -4.09
CA PRO A 6 4.29 15.59 -4.91
C PRO A 6 4.02 14.09 -4.74
N PHE A 7 2.79 13.74 -4.34
CA PHE A 7 2.37 12.36 -4.11
C PHE A 7 2.21 11.56 -5.43
N ILE A 8 1.97 12.25 -6.54
CA ILE A 8 1.96 11.66 -7.88
C ILE A 8 2.58 12.66 -8.86
N GLU A 9 3.63 12.25 -9.57
CA GLU A 9 4.24 12.99 -10.68
C GLU A 9 3.93 12.30 -12.00
N PHE A 10 2.90 12.75 -12.71
CA PHE A 10 2.37 12.03 -13.88
C PHE A 10 3.33 11.93 -15.09
N PHE A 11 4.52 12.55 -15.09
CA PHE A 11 5.34 12.66 -16.32
C PHE A 11 6.87 12.60 -16.12
N LYS A 12 7.38 12.16 -14.95
CA LYS A 12 8.83 12.04 -14.74
C LYS A 12 9.32 10.63 -14.39
N THR A 13 8.54 9.80 -13.71
CA THR A 13 8.96 8.44 -13.29
C THR A 13 7.87 7.38 -13.47
N GLY A 14 6.86 7.63 -14.30
CA GLY A 14 5.63 6.84 -14.30
C GLY A 14 4.76 7.17 -13.09
N LEU A 15 3.63 6.49 -12.95
CA LEU A 15 2.57 6.84 -11.98
C LEU A 15 2.98 6.72 -10.49
N LYS A 16 4.22 6.30 -10.20
CA LYS A 16 4.78 6.14 -8.85
C LYS A 16 5.84 7.21 -8.60
N THR A 17 5.87 7.73 -7.38
CA THR A 17 6.93 8.65 -6.95
C THR A 17 8.24 7.90 -6.76
N GLY A 18 9.38 8.48 -7.16
CA GLY A 18 10.71 7.89 -6.91
C GLY A 18 10.92 7.47 -5.46
N ALA A 19 10.45 8.25 -4.48
CA ALA A 19 10.55 7.91 -3.06
C ALA A 19 9.86 6.58 -2.67
N PHE A 20 8.79 6.18 -3.37
CA PHE A 20 8.12 4.90 -3.13
C PHE A 20 8.89 3.74 -3.77
N GLU A 21 9.51 3.98 -4.93
CA GLU A 21 10.37 3.00 -5.58
C GLU A 21 11.67 2.78 -4.78
N ASP A 22 12.28 3.85 -4.28
CA ASP A 22 13.44 3.81 -3.39
C ASP A 22 13.14 3.03 -2.11
N LEU A 23 11.96 3.24 -1.51
CA LEU A 23 11.53 2.47 -0.34
C LEU A 23 11.42 0.98 -0.67
N ILE A 24 10.73 0.62 -1.76
CA ILE A 24 10.62 -0.78 -2.18
C ILE A 24 12.01 -1.38 -2.42
N GLN A 25 12.89 -0.63 -3.07
CA GLN A 25 14.25 -1.09 -3.35
C GLN A 25 15.06 -1.29 -2.07
N SER A 26 14.97 -0.36 -1.10
CA SER A 26 15.66 -0.47 0.19
C SER A 26 15.25 -1.70 1.02
N ILE A 27 14.03 -2.22 0.80
CA ILE A 27 13.54 -3.45 1.45
C ILE A 27 14.03 -4.68 0.68
N ARG A 28 14.07 -4.62 -0.65
CA ARG A 28 14.40 -5.76 -1.50
C ARG A 28 15.90 -6.06 -1.52
N GLU A 29 16.75 -5.04 -1.57
CA GLU A 29 18.21 -5.23 -1.67
C GLU A 29 18.78 -6.10 -0.55
N PRO A 30 18.46 -5.87 0.74
CA PRO A 30 18.96 -6.73 1.80
C PRO A 30 18.46 -8.17 1.66
N LEU A 31 17.20 -8.38 1.27
CA LEU A 31 16.64 -9.73 1.10
C LEU A 31 17.33 -10.47 -0.06
N GLU A 32 17.54 -9.79 -1.18
CA GLU A 32 18.23 -10.34 -2.34
C GLU A 32 19.70 -10.68 -2.03
N GLN A 33 20.37 -9.86 -1.22
CA GLN A 33 21.73 -10.14 -0.71
C GLN A 33 21.81 -11.41 0.15
N HIS A 34 20.71 -11.79 0.81
CA HIS A 34 20.60 -13.04 1.56
C HIS A 34 20.09 -14.21 0.70
N GLY A 35 20.05 -14.05 -0.63
CA GLY A 35 19.62 -15.09 -1.57
C GLY A 35 18.11 -15.25 -1.68
N ILE A 36 17.31 -14.35 -1.10
CA ILE A 36 15.85 -14.40 -1.16
C ILE A 36 15.38 -13.76 -2.47
N ARG A 37 14.64 -14.52 -3.28
CA ARG A 37 14.02 -13.99 -4.50
C ARG A 37 12.88 -13.05 -4.13
N THR A 38 13.00 -11.78 -4.50
CA THR A 38 11.94 -10.79 -4.25
C THR A 38 11.23 -10.36 -5.53
N GLY A 39 10.05 -9.76 -5.38
CA GLY A 39 9.33 -9.11 -6.46
C GLY A 39 8.37 -8.06 -5.91
N ALA A 40 8.17 -6.98 -6.66
CA ALA A 40 7.18 -5.97 -6.31
C ALA A 40 5.90 -6.17 -7.14
N TYR A 41 4.75 -6.02 -6.48
CA TYR A 41 3.45 -5.89 -7.14
C TYR A 41 2.85 -4.54 -6.77
N SER A 42 2.35 -3.81 -7.77
CA SER A 42 1.68 -2.53 -7.54
C SER A 42 0.71 -2.25 -8.68
N ILE A 43 -0.42 -1.64 -8.33
CA ILE A 43 -1.45 -1.24 -9.28
C ILE A 43 -1.11 0.14 -9.81
N HIS A 44 -1.08 0.28 -11.14
CA HIS A 44 -0.65 1.49 -11.84
C HIS A 44 -1.83 2.45 -12.10
N ILE A 45 -2.83 2.49 -11.20
CA ILE A 45 -4.01 3.35 -11.37
C ILE A 45 -4.10 4.31 -10.17
N PRO A 46 -4.18 5.64 -10.40
CA PRO A 46 -4.14 6.67 -9.36
C PRO A 46 -5.51 6.79 -8.67
N THR A 47 -5.97 5.71 -8.05
CA THR A 47 -7.27 5.70 -7.36
C THR A 47 -7.00 5.73 -5.85
N PRO A 48 -7.67 6.58 -5.06
CA PRO A 48 -7.61 6.50 -3.59
C PRO A 48 -8.04 5.12 -3.04
N MET A 49 -8.64 4.29 -3.90
CA MET A 49 -9.11 2.93 -3.65
C MET A 49 -8.07 1.85 -4.02
N MET A 50 -6.76 2.10 -3.84
CA MET A 50 -5.71 1.13 -4.23
C MET A 50 -5.84 -0.25 -3.55
N CYS A 51 -6.54 -0.34 -2.42
CA CYS A 51 -6.81 -1.56 -1.68
C CYS A 51 -8.12 -2.27 -2.07
N LEU A 52 -8.96 -1.66 -2.92
CA LEU A 52 -10.20 -2.26 -3.38
C LEU A 52 -10.01 -2.80 -4.80
N TRP A 53 -9.76 -4.09 -4.87
CA TRP A 53 -9.43 -4.77 -6.11
C TRP A 53 -10.67 -5.34 -6.79
N THR A 54 -10.72 -5.23 -8.11
CA THR A 54 -11.64 -6.01 -8.93
C THR A 54 -11.21 -7.47 -8.96
N ASP A 55 -12.11 -8.39 -9.31
CA ASP A 55 -11.80 -9.83 -9.36
C ASP A 55 -10.67 -10.15 -10.36
N TRP A 56 -10.56 -9.35 -11.42
CA TRP A 56 -9.44 -9.45 -12.36
C TRP A 56 -8.10 -9.08 -11.70
N GLN A 57 -8.06 -7.99 -10.93
CA GLN A 57 -6.85 -7.57 -10.20
C GLN A 57 -6.45 -8.62 -9.15
N ARG A 58 -7.43 -9.16 -8.40
CA ARG A 58 -7.25 -10.25 -7.44
C ARG A 58 -6.65 -11.49 -8.10
N SER A 59 -7.23 -11.94 -9.22
CA SER A 59 -6.74 -13.11 -9.97
C SER A 59 -5.32 -12.91 -10.50
N ARG A 60 -5.02 -11.70 -11.01
CA ARG A 60 -3.68 -11.34 -11.50
C ARG A 60 -2.64 -11.34 -10.35
N PHE A 61 -3.01 -10.81 -9.19
CA PHE A 61 -2.17 -10.84 -8.00
C PHE A 61 -1.93 -12.29 -7.55
N LEU A 62 -2.99 -13.09 -7.38
CA LEU A 62 -2.91 -14.49 -6.97
C LEU A 62 -1.98 -15.30 -7.89
N LYS A 63 -2.10 -15.14 -9.21
CA LYS A 63 -1.23 -15.84 -10.17
C LYS A 63 0.25 -15.54 -9.93
N ARG A 64 0.60 -14.31 -9.55
CA ARG A 64 1.98 -13.91 -9.26
C ARG A 64 2.42 -14.36 -7.87
N ALA A 65 1.55 -14.28 -6.88
CA ALA A 65 1.85 -14.64 -5.50
C ALA A 65 2.19 -16.13 -5.34
N LYS A 66 1.66 -17.01 -6.19
CA LYS A 66 1.98 -18.45 -6.22
C LYS A 66 3.47 -18.79 -6.38
N ASP A 67 4.26 -17.86 -6.92
CA ASP A 67 5.70 -18.06 -7.10
C ASP A 67 6.52 -17.70 -5.83
N TYR A 68 5.85 -17.35 -4.72
CA TYR A 68 6.46 -16.82 -3.51
C TYR A 68 5.87 -17.47 -2.25
N GLU A 69 6.70 -17.61 -1.21
CA GLU A 69 6.29 -18.19 0.09
C GLU A 69 5.64 -17.16 1.01
N ALA A 70 5.94 -15.88 0.81
CA ALA A 70 5.40 -14.79 1.61
C ALA A 70 5.19 -13.52 0.79
N VAL A 71 4.20 -12.73 1.21
CA VAL A 71 3.89 -11.39 0.69
C VAL A 71 4.01 -10.37 1.82
N LEU A 72 4.85 -9.37 1.62
CA LEU A 72 4.92 -8.17 2.44
C LEU A 72 3.94 -7.11 1.89
N VAL A 73 2.94 -6.73 2.68
CA VAL A 73 1.96 -5.72 2.31
C VAL A 73 2.40 -4.34 2.82
N LEU A 74 2.65 -3.43 1.89
CA LEU A 74 2.91 -2.02 2.17
C LEU A 74 1.63 -1.21 1.93
N GLY A 75 0.73 -1.25 2.90
CA GLY A 75 -0.55 -0.56 2.84
C GLY A 75 -1.23 -0.52 4.20
N CYS A 76 -2.40 0.11 4.25
CA CYS A 76 -3.25 0.11 5.44
C CYS A 76 -3.90 -1.26 5.67
N ASP A 77 -4.57 -1.43 6.81
CA ASP A 77 -5.25 -2.68 7.18
C ASP A 77 -6.25 -3.15 6.13
N SER A 78 -6.91 -2.22 5.41
CA SER A 78 -7.78 -2.58 4.28
C SER A 78 -7.02 -3.25 3.13
N ALA A 79 -5.78 -2.81 2.83
CA ALA A 79 -4.94 -3.47 1.84
C ALA A 79 -4.50 -4.86 2.32
N THR A 80 -4.09 -4.98 3.59
CA THR A 80 -3.70 -6.26 4.18
C THR A 80 -4.85 -7.25 4.17
N TYR A 81 -6.06 -6.82 4.54
CA TYR A 81 -7.27 -7.64 4.50
C TYR A 81 -7.58 -8.12 3.08
N THR A 82 -7.53 -7.23 2.08
CA THR A 82 -7.74 -7.62 0.68
C THR A 82 -6.74 -8.69 0.22
N VAL A 83 -5.47 -8.57 0.61
CA VAL A 83 -4.44 -9.57 0.27
C VAL A 83 -4.70 -10.89 0.98
N GLN A 84 -5.05 -10.86 2.26
CA GLN A 84 -5.40 -12.05 3.05
C GLN A 84 -6.58 -12.80 2.42
N GLU A 85 -7.64 -12.10 2.05
CA GLU A 85 -8.81 -12.70 1.39
C GLU A 85 -8.46 -13.35 0.05
N VAL A 86 -7.53 -12.77 -0.72
CA VAL A 86 -7.11 -13.33 -2.01
C VAL A 86 -6.23 -14.57 -1.83
N LEU A 87 -5.46 -14.64 -0.74
CA LEU A 87 -4.51 -15.72 -0.45
C LEU A 87 -5.04 -16.76 0.53
N LYS A 88 -6.28 -16.64 0.98
CA LYS A 88 -6.89 -17.51 2.02
C LYS A 88 -6.82 -19.00 1.71
N ASP A 89 -6.81 -19.36 0.44
CA ASP A 89 -6.76 -20.75 -0.04
C ASP A 89 -5.33 -21.17 -0.47
N THR A 90 -4.30 -20.47 0.03
CA THR A 90 -2.88 -20.73 -0.29
C THR A 90 -2.04 -20.82 0.98
N GLU A 91 -0.87 -21.43 0.89
CA GLU A 91 0.11 -21.48 1.99
C GLU A 91 0.98 -20.20 2.06
N CYS A 92 0.73 -19.22 1.17
CA CYS A 92 1.51 -17.99 1.09
C CYS A 92 1.25 -17.10 2.30
N GLN A 93 2.30 -16.80 3.06
CA GLN A 93 2.17 -16.00 4.28
C GLN A 93 1.96 -14.52 3.98
N VAL A 94 1.07 -13.87 4.72
CA VAL A 94 0.84 -12.42 4.60
C VAL A 94 1.47 -11.69 5.78
N ILE A 95 2.42 -10.80 5.48
CA ILE A 95 3.15 -10.00 6.48
C ILE A 95 2.74 -8.54 6.30
N SER A 96 2.18 -7.92 7.35
CA SER A 96 1.90 -6.48 7.32
C SER A 96 3.19 -5.70 7.53
N GLY A 97 3.65 -4.98 6.50
CA GLY A 97 4.87 -4.17 6.55
C GLY A 97 4.64 -2.77 7.13
N MET A 98 3.38 -2.41 7.40
CA MET A 98 2.99 -1.11 7.92
C MET A 98 2.00 -1.27 9.07
N ARG A 99 2.04 -0.33 10.02
CA ARG A 99 1.06 -0.19 11.10
C ARG A 99 0.29 1.11 10.91
N MET A 100 -1.04 1.03 10.89
CA MET A 100 -1.88 2.22 10.90
C MET A 100 -1.78 2.92 12.27
N ILE A 101 -1.49 4.22 12.26
CA ILE A 101 -1.43 5.06 13.48
C ILE A 101 -2.66 5.97 13.65
N GLY A 102 -3.52 6.01 12.63
CA GLY A 102 -4.71 6.86 12.59
C GLY A 102 -5.23 7.03 11.17
N THR A 103 -6.37 7.70 11.04
CA THR A 103 -6.97 8.07 9.76
C THR A 103 -6.70 9.55 9.49
N THR A 104 -6.44 9.90 8.24
CA THR A 104 -6.31 11.30 7.82
C THR A 104 -7.27 11.56 6.68
N ASN A 105 -7.96 12.71 6.76
CA ASN A 105 -8.74 13.20 5.64
C ASN A 105 -7.78 13.90 4.67
N ALA A 106 -7.63 13.34 3.49
CA ALA A 106 -6.79 13.92 2.45
C ALA A 106 -7.65 14.44 1.29
N THR A 107 -7.43 15.71 0.92
CA THR A 107 -8.07 16.32 -0.23
C THR A 107 -7.10 16.31 -1.41
N LEU A 108 -7.51 15.72 -2.53
CA LEU A 108 -6.75 15.76 -3.78
C LEU A 108 -6.96 17.12 -4.46
N LYS A 109 -5.88 17.90 -4.60
CA LYS A 109 -5.86 19.14 -5.37
C LYS A 109 -5.18 18.91 -6.71
N PHE A 110 -5.91 19.13 -7.79
CA PHE A 110 -5.36 19.10 -9.14
C PHE A 110 -4.84 20.49 -9.51
N ARG A 111 -3.56 20.58 -9.87
CA ARG A 111 -2.96 21.77 -10.48
C ARG A 111 -2.58 21.49 -11.92
N PHE A 112 -2.99 22.37 -12.82
CA PHE A 112 -2.60 22.34 -14.22
C PHE A 112 -1.10 22.70 -14.39
N PRO A 113 -0.33 22.05 -15.28
CA PRO A 113 -0.68 20.91 -16.12
C PRO A 113 -0.21 19.59 -15.48
N LEU A 114 -1.09 18.88 -14.77
CA LEU A 114 -0.93 17.48 -14.34
C LEU A 114 -0.12 17.24 -13.03
N LYS A 115 -0.21 18.15 -12.07
CA LYS A 115 0.24 17.89 -10.69
C LYS A 115 -0.95 17.56 -9.81
N VAL A 116 -0.86 16.46 -9.05
CA VAL A 116 -1.82 16.10 -8.02
C VAL A 116 -1.15 16.29 -6.67
N GLU A 117 -1.61 17.30 -5.92
CA GLU A 117 -1.19 17.57 -4.55
C GLU A 117 -2.16 16.89 -3.58
N LEU A 118 -1.63 16.29 -2.53
CA LEU A 118 -2.42 15.70 -1.46
C LEU A 118 -2.36 16.64 -0.25
N GLU A 119 -3.46 17.33 0.03
CA GLU A 119 -3.58 18.15 1.23
C GLU A 119 -4.09 17.27 2.37
N MET A 120 -3.21 16.93 3.31
CA MET A 120 -3.55 16.13 4.48
C MET A 120 -4.07 17.03 5.60
N ASN A 121 -5.28 16.75 6.08
CA ASN A 121 -5.79 17.31 7.33
C ASN A 121 -5.25 16.50 8.52
N SER A 122 -5.37 17.06 9.73
CA SER A 122 -4.86 16.45 10.96
C SER A 122 -5.25 14.97 11.09
N VAL A 123 -4.29 14.15 11.53
CA VAL A 123 -4.50 12.72 11.79
C VAL A 123 -5.48 12.56 12.96
N LEU A 124 -6.61 11.91 12.71
CA LEU A 124 -7.46 11.36 13.76
C LEU A 124 -6.79 10.09 14.27
N LYS A 125 -6.24 10.15 15.48
CA LYS A 125 -5.64 8.98 16.13
C LYS A 125 -6.73 7.99 16.48
N ASN A 126 -6.51 6.72 16.15
CA ASN A 126 -7.38 5.65 16.59
C ASN A 126 -6.86 5.20 17.96
N ASP A 127 -7.46 5.68 19.05
CA ASP A 127 -7.12 5.25 20.41
C ASP A 127 -7.73 3.87 20.64
N SER A 128 -6.90 2.83 20.70
CA SER A 128 -7.31 1.43 20.86
C SER A 128 -7.80 1.09 22.28
N SER A 129 -8.31 2.07 23.03
CA SER A 129 -8.74 1.97 24.43
C SER A 129 -10.27 2.02 24.63
N GLN A 130 -11.09 2.03 23.57
CA GLN A 130 -12.57 2.07 23.69
C GLN A 130 -13.36 0.93 23.03
N GLN A 131 -12.74 -0.14 22.52
CA GLN A 131 -13.49 -1.26 21.92
C GLN A 131 -13.97 -2.35 22.90
N HIS A 132 -13.91 -2.12 24.22
CA HIS A 132 -14.36 -3.10 25.23
C HIS A 132 -15.61 -2.68 26.02
N ASN A 133 -16.43 -1.78 25.48
CA ASN A 133 -17.76 -1.48 26.03
C ASN A 133 -18.71 -1.17 24.87
N LEU A 134 -19.31 -2.20 24.25
CA LEU A 134 -20.57 -2.13 23.48
C LEU A 134 -20.86 -3.54 22.91
N VAL A 135 -21.00 -4.51 23.81
CA VAL A 135 -21.87 -5.68 23.63
C VAL A 135 -22.48 -5.95 25.00
N ASP A 136 -23.61 -5.30 25.27
CA ASP A 136 -24.66 -5.76 26.16
C ASP A 136 -26.00 -5.44 25.48
#